data_AF-A0A4D8RRE4-F1
#
_entry.id   AF-A0A4D8RRE4-F1
#
_cell.length_a   1.000
_cell.length_b   1.000
_cell.length_c   1.000
_cell.angle_alpha   90.00
_cell.angle_beta   90.00
_cell.angle_gamma   90.00
#
_symmetry.space_group_name_H-M   'P 1'
#
loop_
_entity.id
_entity.type
_entity.pdbx_description
1 polymer ?
#
loop_
_entity_poly.entity_id
_entity_poly.type
_entity_poly.pdbx_seq_one_letter_code
_entity_poly.pdbx_strand_id
1 'polypeptide(L)'
;MKALHVFSLPSGEDERRDITMLEQVAEKFNLGRLNYYDKIHEGKYTFLYGRFERGRVVIKHDGKIGLALVKGNKIRARRGK
;
A
#
# COMPACT_ATOMS: atom_id res chain seq x y z
N MET A 1 -10.89 -4.38 7.64
CA MET A 1 -10.81 -5.44 6.61
C MET A 1 -9.35 -5.82 6.45
N LYS A 2 -9.02 -7.09 6.23
CA LYS A 2 -7.68 -7.52 5.83
C LYS A 2 -7.79 -8.15 4.44
N ALA A 3 -6.94 -7.74 3.51
CA ALA A 3 -6.92 -8.25 2.14
C ALA A 3 -5.47 -8.47 1.68
N LEU A 4 -5.28 -9.44 0.79
CA LEU A 4 -4.02 -9.72 0.12
C LEU A 4 -4.21 -9.50 -1.38
N HIS A 5 -3.29 -8.80 -2.03
CA HIS A 5 -3.39 -8.47 -3.45
C HIS A 5 -2.05 -8.65 -4.16
N VAL A 6 -2.03 -9.40 -5.26
CA VAL A 6 -0.88 -9.55 -6.16
C VAL A 6 -1.05 -8.66 -7.37
N PHE A 7 0.01 -7.98 -7.80
CA PHE A 7 0.01 -7.09 -8.96
C PHE A 7 1.37 -7.06 -9.65
N SER A 8 1.38 -6.75 -10.94
CA SER A 8 2.60 -6.45 -11.69
C SER A 8 3.07 -5.03 -11.36
N LEU A 9 4.39 -4.84 -11.21
CA LEU A 9 4.87 -3.50 -10.86
C LEU A 9 4.68 -2.52 -12.02
N PRO A 10 4.33 -1.25 -11.74
CA PRO A 10 4.30 -0.20 -12.74
C PRO A 10 5.71 0.02 -13.32
N SER A 11 5.78 0.50 -14.56
CA SER A 11 7.01 0.97 -15.19
C SER A 11 7.53 2.22 -14.49
N GLY A 12 8.86 2.39 -14.46
CA GLY A 12 9.52 3.53 -13.83
C GLY A 12 10.59 3.11 -12.83
N GLU A 13 11.32 4.09 -12.31
CA GLU A 13 12.40 3.90 -11.36
C GLU A 13 12.16 4.73 -10.08
N ASP A 14 12.89 4.37 -9.03
CA ASP A 14 13.00 5.10 -7.76
C ASP A 14 11.66 5.37 -7.04
N GLU A 15 11.62 6.52 -6.38
CA GLU A 15 10.61 6.95 -5.42
C GLU A 15 9.21 7.09 -6.03
N ARG A 16 9.15 7.56 -7.28
CA ARG A 16 7.87 7.72 -8.00
C ARG A 16 7.19 6.37 -8.21
N ARG A 17 7.96 5.32 -8.46
CA ARG A 17 7.44 3.96 -8.60
C ARG A 17 6.85 3.47 -7.28
N ASP A 18 7.53 3.71 -6.17
CA ASP A 18 7.11 3.32 -4.82
C ASP A 18 5.77 3.98 -4.46
N ILE A 19 5.65 5.29 -4.68
CA ILE A 19 4.41 6.05 -4.43
C ILE A 19 3.29 5.54 -5.35
N THR A 20 3.56 5.33 -6.63
CA THR A 20 2.57 4.84 -7.60
C THR A 20 2.02 3.47 -7.20
N MET A 21 2.88 2.55 -6.77
CA MET A 21 2.45 1.23 -6.28
C MET A 21 1.51 1.37 -5.07
N LEU A 22 1.86 2.23 -4.13
CA LEU A 22 1.06 2.50 -2.94
C LEU A 22 -0.30 3.13 -3.29
N GLU A 23 -0.32 4.10 -4.20
CA GLU A 23 -1.54 4.80 -4.64
C GLU A 23 -2.49 3.88 -5.40
N GLN A 24 -1.99 3.03 -6.30
CA GLN A 24 -2.81 2.04 -7.03
C GLN A 24 -3.51 1.07 -6.07
N VAL A 25 -2.77 0.57 -5.05
CA VAL A 25 -3.36 -0.27 -4.01
C VAL A 25 -4.38 0.53 -3.19
N ALA A 26 -4.07 1.78 -2.84
CA ALA A 26 -4.95 2.63 -2.06
C ALA A 26 -6.26 2.94 -2.76
N GLU A 27 -6.23 3.24 -4.05
CA GLU A 27 -7.40 3.49 -4.88
C GLU A 27 -8.30 2.25 -4.92
N LYS A 28 -7.71 1.09 -5.23
CA LYS A 28 -8.44 -0.19 -5.29
C LYS A 28 -9.17 -0.56 -4.00
N PHE A 29 -8.58 -0.23 -2.86
CA PHE A 29 -9.16 -0.53 -1.54
C PHE A 29 -9.79 0.69 -0.86
N ASN A 30 -9.93 1.81 -1.58
CA ASN A 30 -10.51 3.06 -1.10
C ASN A 30 -9.90 3.53 0.24
N LEU A 31 -8.56 3.55 0.33
CA LEU A 31 -7.82 3.89 1.56
C LEU A 31 -7.64 5.39 1.79
N GLY A 32 -7.93 6.23 0.79
CA GLY A 32 -7.76 7.68 0.86
C GLY A 32 -6.32 8.13 0.59
N ARG A 33 -5.96 9.31 1.07
CA ARG A 33 -4.64 9.91 0.81
C ARG A 33 -3.53 9.20 1.58
N LEU A 34 -2.34 9.13 0.95
CA LEU A 34 -1.12 8.66 1.59
C LEU A 34 -0.61 9.75 2.55
N ASN A 35 -0.46 9.41 3.82
CA ASN A 35 0.05 10.34 4.84
C ASN A 35 1.56 10.22 5.01
N TYR A 36 2.07 8.99 4.90
CA TYR A 36 3.46 8.66 5.13
C TYR A 36 3.75 7.32 4.49
N TYR A 37 4.97 7.14 3.97
CA TYR A 37 5.48 5.83 3.64
C TYR A 37 6.95 5.68 4.04
N ASP A 38 7.36 4.43 4.22
CA ASP A 38 8.75 4.04 4.46
C ASP A 38 9.16 2.90 3.53
N LYS A 39 10.45 2.75 3.29
CA LYS A 39 11.04 1.73 2.42
C LYS A 39 12.18 1.01 3.13
N ILE A 40 12.12 -0.32 3.10
CA ILE A 40 13.16 -1.20 3.63
C ILE A 40 13.61 -2.17 2.54
N HIS A 41 14.91 -2.29 2.35
CA HIS A 41 15.51 -3.31 1.48
C HIS A 41 16.02 -4.48 2.32
N GLU A 42 15.56 -5.70 1.98
CA GLU A 42 15.97 -6.93 2.65
C GLU A 42 16.34 -7.98 1.59
N GLY A 43 17.64 -8.10 1.33
CA GLY A 43 18.17 -8.97 0.28
C GLY A 43 17.61 -8.61 -1.10
N LYS A 44 16.95 -9.56 -1.76
CA LYS A 44 16.35 -9.36 -3.08
C LYS A 44 14.95 -8.71 -3.06
N TYR A 45 14.42 -8.43 -1.87
CA TYR A 45 13.08 -7.89 -1.70
C TYR A 45 13.13 -6.45 -1.21
N THR A 46 12.21 -5.65 -1.70
CA THR A 46 11.92 -4.32 -1.19
C THR A 46 10.54 -4.34 -0.53
N PHE A 47 10.46 -3.72 0.64
CA PHE A 47 9.25 -3.58 1.42
C PHE A 47 8.85 -2.10 1.48
N LEU A 48 7.62 -1.80 1.08
CA LEU A 48 7.02 -0.47 1.21
C LEU A 48 5.94 -0.49 2.28
N TYR A 49 6.02 0.42 3.24
CA TYR A 49 5.06 0.55 4.33
C TYR A 49 4.27 1.84 4.16
N GLY A 50 3.08 1.77 3.59
CA GLY A 50 2.21 2.93 3.37
C GLY A 50 1.17 3.10 4.48
N ARG A 51 1.07 4.32 5.04
CA ARG A 51 0.00 4.71 5.97
C ARG A 51 -0.95 5.69 5.28
N PHE A 52 -2.22 5.32 5.25
CA PHE A 52 -3.29 6.08 4.61
C PHE A 52 -4.31 6.57 5.64
N GLU A 53 -5.16 7.50 5.25
CA GLU A 53 -6.27 8.01 6.08
C GLU A 53 -7.14 6.87 6.65
N ARG A 54 -7.47 5.88 5.81
CA ARG A 54 -8.41 4.81 6.14
C ARG A 54 -7.75 3.43 6.27
N GLY A 55 -6.42 3.35 6.36
CA GLY A 55 -5.76 2.07 6.54
C GLY A 55 -4.25 2.11 6.42
N ARG A 56 -3.67 0.92 6.27
CA ARG A 56 -2.25 0.72 6.02
C ARG A 56 -2.02 -0.38 5.00
N VAL A 57 -0.94 -0.25 4.26
CA VAL A 57 -0.51 -1.20 3.23
C VAL A 57 0.94 -1.58 3.51
N VAL A 58 1.25 -2.86 3.35
CA VAL A 58 2.63 -3.33 3.23
C VAL A 58 2.78 -3.98 1.87
N ILE A 59 3.70 -3.50 1.04
CA ILE A 59 4.01 -4.09 -0.26
C ILE A 59 5.36 -4.80 -0.12
N LYS A 60 5.45 -6.05 -0.56
CA LYS A 60 6.71 -6.76 -0.79
C LYS A 60 6.87 -6.98 -2.28
N HIS A 61 8.00 -6.58 -2.87
CA HIS A 61 8.29 -6.85 -4.28
C HIS A 61 9.75 -7.20 -4.54
N ASP A 62 10.01 -7.88 -5.66
CA ASP A 62 11.35 -8.24 -6.15
C ASP A 62 11.76 -7.45 -7.41
N GLY A 63 10.98 -6.42 -7.76
CA GLY A 63 11.17 -5.61 -8.96
C GLY A 63 10.35 -6.08 -10.16
N LYS A 64 9.76 -7.28 -10.11
CA LYS A 64 8.88 -7.84 -11.15
C LYS A 64 7.43 -7.97 -10.66
N ILE A 65 7.22 -8.61 -9.51
CA ILE A 65 5.88 -8.86 -8.94
C ILE A 65 5.78 -8.25 -7.53
N GLY A 66 4.64 -7.65 -7.24
CA GLY A 66 4.31 -7.04 -5.95
C GLY A 66 3.20 -7.80 -5.24
N LEU A 67 3.37 -7.97 -3.93
CA LEU A 67 2.37 -8.52 -3.01
C LEU A 67 2.02 -7.47 -1.96
N ALA A 68 0.78 -6.99 -1.97
CA ALA A 68 0.27 -6.02 -1.01
C ALA A 68 -0.61 -6.70 0.07
N LEU A 69 -0.24 -6.49 1.33
CA LEU A 69 -1.08 -6.76 2.49
C LEU A 69 -1.78 -5.47 2.91
N VAL A 70 -3.11 -5.44 2.77
CA VAL A 70 -3.93 -4.26 3.06
C VAL A 70 -4.71 -4.47 4.35
N LYS A 71 -4.63 -3.50 5.26
CA LYS A 71 -5.45 -3.44 6.47
C LYS A 71 -6.21 -2.12 6.51
N GLY A 72 -7.47 -2.15 6.12
CA GLY A 72 -8.39 -1.03 6.25
C GLY A 72 -8.89 -0.88 7.69
N ASN A 73 -8.94 0.35 8.18
CA ASN A 73 -9.60 0.72 9.42
C ASN A 73 -11.11 0.59 9.19
N LYS A 74 -11.82 -0.17 10.03
CA LYS A 74 -13.28 -0.03 10.08
C LYS A 74 -13.54 1.39 10.54
N ILE A 75 -14.05 2.24 9.65
CA ILE A 75 -14.70 3.48 10.08
C ILE A 75 -15.82 2.99 11.00
N ARG A 76 -15.65 3.13 12.31
CA ARG A 76 -16.80 3.05 13.21
C ARG A 76 -17.67 4.20 12.77
N ALA A 77 -18.71 3.92 11.99
CA ALA A 77 -19.77 4.87 11.75
C ALA A 77 -20.16 5.38 13.14
N ARG A 78 -19.82 6.63 13.44
CA ARG A 78 -20.34 7.32 14.61
C ARG A 78 -21.85 7.34 14.35
N ARG A 79 -22.58 6.43 15.01
CA ARG A 79 -24.03 6.56 15.19
C ARG A 79 -24.20 7.85 15.99
N GLY A 80 -24.38 8.96 15.28
CA GLY A 80 -24.87 10.20 15.87
C GLY A 80 -26.26 9.90 16.42
N LYS A 81 -26.41 10.10 17.72
CA LYS A 81 -27.67 10.20 18.44
C LYS A 81 -28.44 11.43 17.98
#